data_AF-G3SX04-F1
#
_entry.id   AF-G3SX04-F1
#
_cell.length_a   1.000
_cell.length_b   1.000
_cell.length_c   1.000
_cell.angle_alpha   90.00
_cell.angle_beta   90.00
_cell.angle_gamma   90.00
#
_symmetry.space_group_name_H-M   'P 1'
#
loop_
_entity.id
_entity.type
_entity.pdbx_description
1 polymer ?
#
loop_
_entity_poly.entity_id
_entity_poly.type
_entity_poly.pdbx_seq_one_letter_code
_entity_poly.pdbx_strand_id
1 'polypeptide(L)'
;MARLPIGIRFLISFSRDQWYRAFTFFLTFLLYASFHLSRKPISIVKGELHKDCAAVTEGDVQFNSLSRQPSYLPPQQPPSNGTDCGWAPFDKDNYQQLLGALDYSFLCAYAVGMYLSLSGIIGERLPIRYYLTFGMFASGAFTALFGLGYFYDIHSFGFYVVTQIINGLVQTTGWPSVVTCLGNWFGKGRRGLIMGVWNSHTSVGNILGSLIAGYWVSTCWGLSFVVPGAIMAVMGMVCFLFLIEHPKDIRCSSTPSTHSKDYENGTNRFRIQKQILNEKNKPLDPEAQCLLLSDGSSGVHPNHIIILPAEGGSAMAAISFTGALRIPGVVEFSLCLLFAKLVSYTFLFWLPLYITNVDHLDAQKAGVLSTLFDVGGIFGGILAGLISDRLEKRASTCGLMLLLAAPTLYIFSTISKMGLEATTVMLLLSGALVSGPYALITTAVSADL
;
A
#
# COMPACT_ATOMS: atom_id res chain seq x y z
N MET A 1 25.04 -32.77 -28.17
CA MET A 1 24.37 -32.12 -27.02
C MET A 1 23.37 -31.11 -27.56
N ALA A 2 22.09 -31.27 -27.23
CA ALA A 2 21.05 -30.31 -27.62
C ALA A 2 21.35 -28.94 -26.97
N ARG A 3 21.24 -27.85 -27.73
CA ARG A 3 21.39 -26.50 -27.18
C ARG A 3 20.24 -26.28 -26.19
N LEU A 4 20.59 -25.93 -24.95
CA LEU A 4 19.62 -25.54 -23.93
C LEU A 4 18.71 -24.42 -24.48
N PRO A 5 17.38 -24.54 -24.31
CA PRO A 5 16.43 -23.50 -24.70
C PRO A 5 16.81 -22.14 -24.12
N ILE A 6 16.55 -21.07 -24.87
CA ILE A 6 16.89 -19.69 -24.49
C ILE A 6 16.28 -19.33 -23.12
N GLY A 7 15.07 -19.80 -22.82
CA GLY A 7 14.42 -19.61 -21.52
C GLY A 7 15.15 -20.28 -20.35
N ILE A 8 15.72 -21.47 -20.56
CA ILE A 8 16.48 -22.17 -19.52
C ILE A 8 17.84 -21.52 -19.29
N ARG A 9 18.49 -21.04 -20.36
CA ARG A 9 19.71 -20.21 -20.25
C ARG A 9 19.45 -18.92 -19.46
N PHE A 10 18.28 -18.30 -19.66
CA PHE A 10 17.88 -17.12 -18.90
C PHE A 10 17.68 -17.44 -17.41
N LEU A 11 16.95 -18.52 -17.08
CA LEU A 11 16.73 -18.92 -15.68
C LEU A 11 18.02 -19.30 -14.93
N ILE A 12 18.97 -19.96 -15.62
CA ILE A 12 20.27 -20.37 -15.06
C ILE A 12 21.25 -19.19 -14.98
N SER A 13 21.05 -18.09 -15.72
CA SER A 13 21.96 -16.93 -15.67
C SER A 13 21.83 -16.11 -14.39
N PHE A 14 20.76 -16.31 -13.61
CA PHE A 14 20.54 -15.58 -12.37
C PHE A 14 21.32 -16.22 -11.22
N SER A 15 22.05 -15.40 -10.46
CA SER A 15 22.70 -15.88 -9.25
C SER A 15 21.65 -16.20 -8.17
N ARG A 16 22.01 -17.09 -7.23
CA ARG A 16 21.14 -17.47 -6.10
C ARG A 16 20.66 -16.23 -5.31
N ASP A 17 21.54 -15.25 -5.12
CA ASP A 17 21.23 -13.99 -4.43
C ASP A 17 20.24 -13.12 -5.22
N GLN A 18 20.28 -13.13 -6.56
CA GLN A 18 19.31 -12.41 -7.39
C GLN A 18 17.93 -13.07 -7.36
N TRP A 19 17.87 -14.41 -7.32
CA TRP A 19 16.61 -15.14 -7.13
C TRP A 19 15.95 -14.79 -5.80
N TYR A 20 16.71 -14.72 -4.71
CA TYR A 20 16.16 -14.28 -3.42
C TYR A 20 15.70 -12.83 -3.43
N ARG A 21 16.43 -11.93 -4.09
CA ARG A 21 15.99 -10.53 -4.27
C ARG A 21 14.66 -10.44 -5.03
N ALA A 22 14.55 -11.16 -6.14
CA ALA A 22 13.33 -11.18 -6.95
C ALA A 22 12.15 -11.81 -6.17
N PHE A 23 12.42 -12.88 -5.42
CA PHE A 23 11.43 -13.53 -4.57
C PHE A 23 10.91 -12.59 -3.48
N THR A 24 11.80 -11.96 -2.70
CA THR A 24 11.41 -11.02 -1.64
C THR A 24 10.67 -9.81 -2.22
N PHE A 25 11.11 -9.30 -3.38
CA PHE A 25 10.40 -8.22 -4.07
C PHE A 25 8.98 -8.61 -4.44
N PHE A 26 8.80 -9.76 -5.08
CA PHE A 26 7.48 -10.25 -5.48
C PHE A 26 6.59 -10.60 -4.27
N LEU A 27 7.17 -11.20 -3.24
CA LEU A 27 6.46 -11.51 -1.99
C LEU A 27 5.97 -10.21 -1.34
N THR A 28 6.85 -9.25 -1.07
CA THR A 28 6.45 -7.96 -0.46
C THR A 28 5.45 -7.19 -1.32
N PHE A 29 5.57 -7.26 -2.65
CA PHE A 29 4.59 -6.72 -3.59
C PHE A 29 3.21 -7.36 -3.37
N LEU A 30 3.10 -8.68 -3.32
CA LEU A 30 1.82 -9.37 -3.11
C LEU A 30 1.24 -9.13 -1.71
N LEU A 31 2.10 -9.15 -0.67
CA LEU A 31 1.69 -8.87 0.70
C LEU A 31 1.04 -7.49 0.78
N TYR A 32 1.68 -6.48 0.21
CA TYR A 32 1.17 -5.12 0.30
C TYR A 32 0.04 -4.83 -0.71
N ALA A 33 -0.01 -5.52 -1.85
CA ALA A 33 -1.20 -5.56 -2.71
C ALA A 33 -2.44 -6.09 -1.95
N SER A 34 -2.27 -7.09 -1.08
CA SER A 34 -3.39 -7.61 -0.26
C SER A 34 -3.92 -6.59 0.76
N PHE A 35 -3.08 -5.67 1.25
CA PHE A 35 -3.53 -4.53 2.07
C PHE A 35 -4.42 -3.56 1.30
N HIS A 36 -4.08 -3.28 0.04
CA HIS A 36 -4.91 -2.42 -0.81
C HIS A 36 -6.19 -3.12 -1.26
N LEU A 37 -6.10 -4.43 -1.52
CA LEU A 37 -7.24 -5.30 -1.82
C LEU A 37 -8.35 -5.21 -0.76
N SER A 38 -8.01 -5.21 0.53
CA SER A 38 -9.01 -5.16 1.61
C SER A 38 -9.62 -3.79 1.85
N ARG A 39 -8.94 -2.70 1.44
CA ARG A 39 -9.41 -1.32 1.61
C ARG A 39 -10.43 -0.91 0.56
N LYS A 40 -10.26 -1.39 -0.68
CA LYS A 40 -11.07 -0.98 -1.83
C LYS A 40 -12.57 -1.34 -1.72
N PRO A 41 -12.99 -2.49 -1.18
CA PRO A 41 -14.40 -2.92 -1.20
C PRO A 41 -15.39 -1.90 -0.63
N ILE A 42 -14.99 -1.11 0.38
CA ILE A 42 -15.85 -0.06 0.96
C ILE A 42 -16.31 0.92 -0.12
N SER A 43 -15.44 1.34 -1.04
CA SER A 43 -15.81 2.35 -2.03
C SER A 43 -16.82 1.89 -3.08
N ILE A 44 -16.96 0.57 -3.26
CA ILE A 44 -17.94 -0.02 -4.19
C ILE A 44 -19.24 -0.35 -3.46
N VAL A 45 -19.14 -0.93 -2.26
CA VAL A 45 -20.32 -1.29 -1.45
C VAL A 45 -21.14 -0.05 -1.06
N LYS A 46 -20.52 1.14 -0.97
CA LYS A 46 -21.23 2.42 -0.78
C LYS A 46 -22.41 2.62 -1.73
N GLY A 47 -22.28 2.23 -3.00
CA GLY A 47 -23.36 2.37 -3.99
C GLY A 47 -24.55 1.42 -3.76
N GLU A 48 -24.34 0.33 -3.03
CA GLU A 48 -25.40 -0.63 -2.68
C GLU A 48 -26.01 -0.33 -1.30
N LEU A 49 -25.26 0.30 -0.38
CA LEU A 49 -25.77 0.68 0.94
C LEU A 49 -26.88 1.74 0.87
N HIS A 50 -26.88 2.55 -0.19
CA HIS A 50 -27.90 3.57 -0.45
C HIS A 50 -28.26 3.56 -1.94
N LYS A 51 -29.41 2.96 -2.28
CA LYS A 51 -29.99 2.98 -3.64
C LYS A 51 -31.21 3.90 -3.68
N ASP A 52 -31.19 4.86 -4.60
CA ASP A 52 -32.38 5.65 -4.94
C ASP A 52 -33.39 4.75 -5.68
N CYS A 53 -34.36 4.21 -4.95
CA CYS A 53 -35.32 3.23 -5.46
C CYS A 53 -36.42 3.80 -6.39
N ALA A 54 -36.29 5.05 -6.85
CA ALA A 54 -37.30 5.70 -7.67
C ALA A 54 -37.35 5.19 -9.13
N ALA A 55 -36.34 4.46 -9.63
CA ALA A 55 -36.20 4.16 -11.06
C ALA A 55 -36.68 2.77 -11.51
N VAL A 56 -37.14 1.90 -10.62
CA VAL A 56 -37.52 0.51 -10.99
C VAL A 56 -39.01 0.37 -11.37
N THR A 57 -39.85 1.39 -11.15
CA THR A 57 -41.30 1.28 -11.39
C THR A 57 -41.78 1.70 -12.78
N GLU A 58 -40.90 1.96 -13.76
CA GLU A 58 -41.31 2.28 -15.15
C GLU A 58 -40.92 1.22 -16.20
N GLY A 59 -40.25 0.12 -15.80
CA GLY A 59 -39.75 -0.89 -16.76
C GLY A 59 -40.67 -2.09 -17.04
N ASP A 60 -41.54 -2.48 -16.12
CA ASP A 60 -42.24 -3.78 -16.17
C ASP A 60 -43.77 -3.68 -16.01
N VAL A 61 -44.42 -2.73 -16.68
CA VAL A 61 -45.88 -2.78 -16.87
C VAL A 61 -46.21 -2.72 -18.35
N GLN A 62 -46.06 -3.86 -19.03
CA GLN A 62 -46.75 -4.09 -20.29
C GLN A 62 -47.54 -5.40 -20.26
N PHE A 63 -48.83 -5.24 -20.57
CA PHE A 63 -49.84 -6.26 -20.90
C PHE A 63 -50.41 -7.13 -19.77
N ASN A 64 -51.54 -6.68 -19.21
CA ASN A 64 -52.83 -7.31 -19.51
C ASN A 64 -54.01 -6.44 -19.03
N SER A 65 -54.74 -5.91 -20.01
CA SER A 65 -56.04 -5.28 -19.88
C SER A 65 -57.14 -6.35 -19.75
N LEU A 66 -57.88 -6.38 -18.64
CA LEU A 66 -59.30 -6.78 -18.61
C LEU A 66 -59.96 -6.53 -17.24
N SER A 67 -60.81 -5.49 -17.20
CA SER A 67 -62.11 -5.38 -16.53
C SER A 67 -62.30 -5.83 -15.06
N ARG A 68 -62.53 -4.86 -14.13
CA ARG A 68 -63.76 -4.79 -13.29
C ARG A 68 -63.83 -3.54 -12.39
N GLN A 69 -65.08 -3.17 -12.11
CA GLN A 69 -65.66 -1.97 -11.47
C GLN A 69 -65.25 -1.65 -10.01
N PRO A 70 -65.53 -0.43 -9.51
CA PRO A 70 -65.13 0.05 -8.20
C PRO A 70 -66.10 -0.40 -7.09
N SER A 71 -65.58 -0.91 -5.98
CA SER A 71 -66.35 -1.23 -4.77
C SER A 71 -65.71 -0.53 -3.56
N TYR A 72 -66.47 0.35 -2.93
CA TYR A 72 -66.12 1.13 -1.74
C TYR A 72 -65.94 0.24 -0.50
N LEU A 73 -64.79 0.36 0.18
CA LEU A 73 -64.52 -0.13 1.54
C LEU A 73 -63.67 0.92 2.31
N PRO A 74 -63.83 1.05 3.65
CA PRO A 74 -63.36 2.20 4.47
C PRO A 74 -61.83 2.20 4.72
N PRO A 75 -61.24 3.32 5.19
CA PRO A 75 -59.80 3.56 5.13
C PRO A 75 -59.04 2.64 6.08
N GLN A 76 -58.48 1.56 5.54
CA GLN A 76 -57.41 0.83 6.20
C GLN A 76 -56.15 1.70 6.17
N GLN A 77 -55.52 1.80 7.33
CA GLN A 77 -54.26 2.48 7.60
C GLN A 77 -53.23 2.20 6.49
N PRO A 78 -52.42 3.18 6.08
CA PRO A 78 -51.42 2.95 5.06
C PRO A 78 -50.47 1.84 5.54
N PRO A 79 -50.28 0.75 4.78
CA PRO A 79 -49.21 -0.19 5.08
C PRO A 79 -47.89 0.58 5.04
N SER A 80 -47.09 0.40 6.09
CA SER A 80 -45.76 0.98 6.25
C SER A 80 -44.99 1.01 4.93
N ASN A 81 -44.65 2.22 4.50
CA ASN A 81 -43.86 2.55 3.31
C ASN A 81 -42.75 1.53 3.04
N GLY A 82 -42.96 0.66 2.06
CA GLY A 82 -41.94 -0.22 1.49
C GLY A 82 -41.05 0.53 0.50
N THR A 83 -40.44 1.63 0.93
CA THR A 83 -39.53 2.46 0.11
C THR A 83 -38.11 2.56 0.70
N ASP A 84 -37.77 1.79 1.73
CA ASP A 84 -36.40 1.69 2.25
C ASP A 84 -35.62 0.58 1.52
N CYS A 85 -34.98 0.95 0.41
CA CYS A 85 -34.03 0.08 -0.29
C CYS A 85 -32.59 0.21 0.21
N GLY A 86 -32.35 1.05 1.23
CA GLY A 86 -31.05 1.26 1.85
C GLY A 86 -30.79 0.31 3.02
N TRP A 87 -29.51 0.07 3.31
CA TRP A 87 -29.11 -0.73 4.47
C TRP A 87 -28.94 0.17 5.70
N ALA A 88 -29.77 0.01 6.73
CA ALA A 88 -29.63 0.78 7.96
C ALA A 88 -28.26 0.50 8.63
N PRO A 89 -27.52 1.51 9.13
CA PRO A 89 -27.92 2.91 9.39
C PRO A 89 -27.63 3.90 8.23
N PHE A 90 -27.32 3.42 7.03
CA PHE A 90 -26.99 4.23 5.84
C PHE A 90 -28.21 4.50 4.94
N ASP A 91 -29.39 4.14 5.42
CA ASP A 91 -30.71 4.35 4.82
C ASP A 91 -31.15 5.83 4.83
N LYS A 92 -30.73 6.58 5.85
CA LYS A 92 -31.16 7.97 6.09
C LYS A 92 -30.50 8.98 5.14
N ASP A 93 -31.13 10.15 5.01
CA ASP A 93 -30.62 11.29 4.22
C ASP A 93 -29.19 11.75 4.60
N ASN A 94 -28.73 11.42 5.80
CA ASN A 94 -27.38 11.74 6.28
C ASN A 94 -26.32 10.68 5.89
N TYR A 95 -26.62 9.73 5.00
CA TYR A 95 -25.72 8.63 4.60
C TYR A 95 -24.33 9.11 4.15
N GLN A 96 -24.25 10.22 3.41
CA GLN A 96 -22.97 10.77 2.94
C GLN A 96 -22.06 11.17 4.11
N GLN A 97 -22.63 11.73 5.17
CA GLN A 97 -21.89 12.11 6.38
C GLN A 97 -21.46 10.86 7.15
N LEU A 98 -22.31 9.83 7.24
CA LEU A 98 -22.00 8.57 7.94
C LEU A 98 -20.89 7.79 7.21
N LEU A 99 -20.98 7.66 5.89
CA LEU A 99 -19.95 7.01 5.07
C LEU A 99 -18.63 7.78 5.11
N GLY A 100 -18.70 9.11 5.05
CA GLY A 100 -17.52 9.97 5.22
C GLY A 100 -16.88 9.83 6.60
N ALA A 101 -17.69 9.76 7.67
CA ALA A 101 -17.20 9.54 9.03
C ALA A 101 -16.54 8.16 9.20
N LEU A 102 -17.07 7.14 8.55
CA LEU A 102 -16.50 5.78 8.54
C LEU A 102 -15.11 5.77 7.88
N ASP A 103 -14.96 6.36 6.70
CA ASP A 103 -13.66 6.49 6.03
C ASP A 103 -12.68 7.32 6.88
N TYR A 104 -13.16 8.43 7.44
CA TYR A 104 -12.35 9.30 8.28
C TYR A 104 -11.84 8.59 9.54
N SER A 105 -12.68 7.78 10.18
CA SER A 105 -12.31 7.02 11.37
C SER A 105 -11.16 6.04 11.09
N PHE A 106 -11.22 5.32 9.97
CA PHE A 106 -10.16 4.42 9.51
C PHE A 106 -8.86 5.19 9.22
N LEU A 107 -8.94 6.29 8.47
CA LEU A 107 -7.77 7.07 8.06
C LEU A 107 -7.09 7.77 9.25
N CYS A 108 -7.87 8.28 10.20
CA CYS A 108 -7.37 8.90 11.42
C CYS A 108 -6.67 7.85 12.31
N ALA A 109 -7.32 6.71 12.53
CA ALA A 109 -6.74 5.59 13.26
C ALA A 109 -5.43 5.10 12.61
N TYR A 110 -5.41 4.99 11.28
CA TYR A 110 -4.19 4.65 10.53
C TYR A 110 -3.07 5.69 10.72
N ALA A 111 -3.39 6.99 10.71
CA ALA A 111 -2.40 8.04 10.91
C ALA A 111 -1.77 7.99 12.33
N VAL A 112 -2.61 7.80 13.35
CA VAL A 112 -2.15 7.63 14.74
C VAL A 112 -1.33 6.35 14.87
N GLY A 113 -1.81 5.23 14.32
CA GLY A 113 -1.08 3.96 14.38
C GLY A 113 0.25 3.99 13.62
N MET A 114 0.36 4.76 12.53
CA MET A 114 1.63 4.96 11.82
C MET A 114 2.63 5.66 12.74
N TYR A 115 2.23 6.74 13.42
CA TYR A 115 3.08 7.43 14.39
C TYR A 115 3.50 6.51 15.56
N LEU A 116 2.57 5.75 16.13
CA LEU A 116 2.84 4.82 17.24
C LEU A 116 3.74 3.64 16.84
N SER A 117 3.59 3.14 15.61
CA SER A 117 4.44 2.06 15.09
C SER A 117 5.87 2.54 14.81
N LEU A 118 6.01 3.76 14.28
CA LEU A 118 7.30 4.38 13.97
C LEU A 118 8.03 4.90 15.21
N SER A 119 7.32 5.26 16.28
CA SER A 119 7.91 5.82 17.51
C SER A 119 8.65 4.80 18.39
N GLY A 120 9.00 3.63 17.84
CA GLY A 120 9.93 2.67 18.46
C GLY A 120 9.37 1.83 19.62
N ILE A 121 8.12 2.05 20.05
CA ILE A 121 7.53 1.27 21.15
C ILE A 121 7.34 -0.20 20.74
N ILE A 122 7.00 -0.46 19.48
CA ILE A 122 6.65 -1.80 18.98
C ILE A 122 7.55 -2.22 17.81
N GLY A 123 7.85 -1.31 16.86
CA GLY A 123 8.54 -1.65 15.61
C GLY A 123 10.03 -1.99 15.72
N GLU A 124 10.74 -1.48 16.72
CA GLU A 124 12.18 -1.75 16.90
C GLU A 124 12.48 -3.00 17.73
N ARG A 125 11.46 -3.54 18.43
CA ARG A 125 11.62 -4.64 19.38
C ARG A 125 11.16 -5.99 18.85
N LEU A 126 10.38 -5.99 17.77
CA LEU A 126 9.83 -7.21 17.18
C LEU A 126 10.47 -7.51 15.83
N PRO A 127 10.84 -8.77 15.55
CA PRO A 127 11.23 -9.18 14.21
C PRO A 127 10.14 -8.86 13.19
N ILE A 128 10.54 -8.30 12.05
CA ILE A 128 9.64 -7.72 11.03
C ILE A 128 8.63 -8.76 10.54
N ARG A 129 9.06 -10.01 10.39
CA ARG A 129 8.22 -11.15 9.96
C ARG A 129 7.03 -11.36 10.88
N TYR A 130 7.24 -11.34 12.19
CA TYR A 130 6.16 -11.58 13.15
C TYR A 130 5.23 -10.37 13.26
N TYR A 131 5.81 -9.17 13.26
CA TYR A 131 5.05 -7.92 13.31
C TYR A 131 4.12 -7.77 12.08
N LEU A 132 4.65 -7.99 10.87
CA LEU A 132 3.87 -7.94 9.63
C LEU A 132 2.83 -9.07 9.58
N THR A 133 3.18 -10.29 9.99
CA THR A 133 2.25 -11.43 10.03
C THR A 133 1.05 -11.14 10.92
N PHE A 134 1.29 -10.72 12.17
CA PHE A 134 0.23 -10.37 13.11
C PHE A 134 -0.68 -9.29 12.54
N GLY A 135 -0.07 -8.23 11.99
CA GLY A 135 -0.79 -7.16 11.33
C GLY A 135 -1.70 -7.62 10.19
N MET A 136 -1.21 -8.51 9.32
CA MET A 136 -1.99 -9.05 8.21
C MET A 136 -3.14 -9.94 8.68
N PHE A 137 -2.89 -10.84 9.64
CA PHE A 137 -3.94 -11.69 10.18
C PHE A 137 -5.03 -10.89 10.89
N ALA A 138 -4.64 -9.94 11.75
CA ALA A 138 -5.58 -9.07 12.44
C ALA A 138 -6.38 -8.20 11.44
N SER A 139 -5.70 -7.60 10.46
CA SER A 139 -6.37 -6.79 9.42
C SER A 139 -7.36 -7.62 8.60
N GLY A 140 -7.00 -8.87 8.26
CA GLY A 140 -7.89 -9.79 7.56
C GLY A 140 -9.12 -10.15 8.40
N ALA A 141 -8.92 -10.42 9.69
CA ALA A 141 -10.00 -10.72 10.63
C ALA A 141 -10.97 -9.54 10.82
N PHE A 142 -10.48 -8.32 11.04
CA PHE A 142 -11.34 -7.14 11.20
C PHE A 142 -12.01 -6.71 9.89
N THR A 143 -11.36 -6.91 8.74
CA THR A 143 -12.01 -6.73 7.44
C THR A 143 -13.14 -7.74 7.24
N ALA A 144 -12.91 -9.02 7.56
CA ALA A 144 -13.97 -10.03 7.51
C ALA A 144 -15.09 -9.73 8.50
N LEU A 145 -14.77 -9.25 9.71
CA LEU A 145 -15.74 -8.84 10.73
C LEU A 145 -16.67 -7.72 10.23
N PHE A 146 -16.14 -6.76 9.46
CA PHE A 146 -16.95 -5.73 8.81
C PHE A 146 -17.98 -6.35 7.86
N GLY A 147 -17.58 -7.34 7.04
CA GLY A 147 -18.47 -8.08 6.14
C GLY A 147 -19.47 -8.99 6.85
N LEU A 148 -19.09 -9.55 8.00
CA LEU A 148 -20.00 -10.35 8.84
C LEU A 148 -21.16 -9.53 9.40
N GLY A 149 -21.06 -8.20 9.41
CA GLY A 149 -22.18 -7.31 9.74
C GLY A 149 -23.43 -7.55 8.88
N TYR A 150 -23.24 -7.96 7.62
CA TYR A 150 -24.33 -8.36 6.73
C TYR A 150 -25.02 -9.66 7.18
N PHE A 151 -24.25 -10.69 7.52
CA PHE A 151 -24.79 -12.01 7.88
C PHE A 151 -25.43 -12.04 9.26
N TYR A 152 -24.93 -11.22 10.19
CA TYR A 152 -25.49 -11.08 11.54
C TYR A 152 -26.54 -9.99 11.66
N ASP A 153 -26.93 -9.35 10.56
CA ASP A 153 -27.97 -8.32 10.51
C ASP A 153 -27.72 -7.16 11.50
N ILE A 154 -26.46 -6.72 11.59
CA ILE A 154 -26.03 -5.69 12.54
C ILE A 154 -26.28 -4.31 11.94
N HIS A 155 -27.26 -3.61 12.50
CA HIS A 155 -27.67 -2.25 12.10
C HIS A 155 -27.07 -1.14 12.99
N SER A 156 -26.00 -1.44 13.74
CA SER A 156 -25.34 -0.47 14.63
C SER A 156 -24.17 0.25 13.93
N PHE A 157 -24.27 1.58 13.80
CA PHE A 157 -23.17 2.39 13.25
C PHE A 157 -21.87 2.26 14.06
N GLY A 158 -22.00 2.14 15.40
CA GLY A 158 -20.86 2.01 16.30
C GLY A 158 -20.04 0.75 16.03
N PHE A 159 -20.67 -0.36 15.62
CA PHE A 159 -19.98 -1.58 15.24
C PHE A 159 -19.06 -1.36 14.02
N TYR A 160 -19.57 -0.71 12.98
CA TYR A 160 -18.79 -0.43 11.77
C TYR A 160 -17.64 0.54 12.05
N VAL A 161 -17.87 1.58 12.87
CA VAL A 161 -16.83 2.54 13.26
C VAL A 161 -15.73 1.90 14.11
N VAL A 162 -16.09 1.13 15.15
CA VAL A 162 -15.09 0.46 16.02
C VAL A 162 -14.27 -0.54 15.22
N THR A 163 -14.93 -1.33 14.36
CA THR A 163 -14.24 -2.28 13.47
C THR A 163 -13.26 -1.56 12.56
N GLN A 164 -13.64 -0.41 12.00
CA GLN A 164 -12.77 0.40 11.13
C GLN A 164 -11.62 1.07 11.85
N ILE A 165 -11.82 1.54 13.08
CA ILE A 165 -10.75 2.11 13.91
C ILE A 165 -9.69 1.04 14.20
N ILE A 166 -10.12 -0.15 14.65
CA ILE A 166 -9.19 -1.23 14.97
C ILE A 166 -8.49 -1.71 13.69
N ASN A 167 -9.24 -1.90 12.58
CA ASN A 167 -8.68 -2.27 11.29
C ASN A 167 -7.63 -1.24 10.81
N GLY A 168 -7.91 0.06 10.96
CA GLY A 168 -6.99 1.14 10.65
C GLY A 168 -5.68 1.06 11.43
N LEU A 169 -5.76 0.79 12.75
CA LEU A 169 -4.59 0.63 13.62
C LEU A 169 -3.76 -0.60 13.27
N VAL A 170 -4.38 -1.76 13.01
CA VAL A 170 -3.62 -2.98 12.72
C VAL A 170 -2.98 -2.95 11.33
N GLN A 171 -3.58 -2.23 10.38
CA GLN A 171 -3.04 -2.10 9.02
C GLN A 171 -1.78 -1.22 8.93
N THR A 172 -1.46 -0.42 9.94
CA THR A 172 -0.25 0.43 9.95
C THR A 172 1.03 -0.39 10.00
N THR A 173 0.93 -1.65 10.43
CA THR A 173 2.03 -2.63 10.43
C THR A 173 2.61 -2.88 9.04
N GLY A 174 1.82 -2.73 7.98
CA GLY A 174 2.18 -3.09 6.61
C GLY A 174 3.34 -2.28 6.05
N TRP A 175 3.11 -0.98 5.80
CA TRP A 175 4.03 -0.08 5.11
C TRP A 175 5.46 -0.02 5.69
N PRO A 176 5.66 0.31 6.99
CA PRO A 176 7.01 0.44 7.55
C PRO A 176 7.79 -0.89 7.50
N SER A 177 7.10 -2.03 7.64
CA SER A 177 7.70 -3.37 7.58
C SER A 177 8.22 -3.69 6.18
N VAL A 178 7.38 -3.49 5.15
CA VAL A 178 7.76 -3.83 3.77
C VAL A 178 8.81 -2.88 3.20
N VAL A 179 8.74 -1.59 3.54
CA VAL A 179 9.74 -0.60 3.13
C VAL A 179 11.10 -0.90 3.76
N THR A 180 11.13 -1.24 5.05
CA THR A 180 12.36 -1.67 5.72
C THR A 180 12.93 -2.93 5.08
N CYS A 181 12.08 -3.92 4.78
CA CYS A 181 12.48 -5.15 4.09
C CYS A 181 13.10 -4.85 2.71
N LEU A 182 12.48 -3.99 1.90
CA LEU A 182 13.04 -3.59 0.60
C LEU A 182 14.36 -2.83 0.73
N GLY A 183 14.47 -1.94 1.72
CA GLY A 183 15.70 -1.21 2.02
C GLY A 183 16.88 -2.15 2.32
N ASN A 184 16.63 -3.21 3.09
CA ASN A 184 17.63 -4.22 3.43
C ASN A 184 18.14 -5.01 2.21
N TRP A 185 17.30 -5.22 1.20
CA TRP A 185 17.60 -6.08 0.04
C TRP A 185 18.16 -5.32 -1.17
N PHE A 186 17.67 -4.11 -1.44
CA PHE A 186 18.00 -3.35 -2.66
C PHE A 186 19.00 -2.20 -2.46
N GLY A 187 19.33 -1.83 -1.21
CA GLY A 187 20.38 -0.83 -0.95
C GLY A 187 20.07 0.54 -1.54
N LYS A 188 21.11 1.29 -1.96
CA LYS A 188 21.01 2.70 -2.42
C LYS A 188 20.93 2.92 -3.96
N GLY A 189 21.03 1.88 -4.80
CA GLY A 189 21.11 2.02 -6.26
C GLY A 189 19.77 1.90 -7.01
N ARG A 190 19.54 2.72 -8.05
CA ARG A 190 18.34 2.73 -8.95
C ARG A 190 17.00 2.57 -8.23
N ARG A 191 16.83 3.32 -7.13
CA ARG A 191 15.65 3.22 -6.27
C ARG A 191 14.36 3.67 -6.95
N GLY A 192 14.40 4.69 -7.82
CA GLY A 192 13.19 5.24 -8.43
C GLY A 192 12.44 4.22 -9.28
N LEU A 193 13.13 3.51 -10.18
CA LEU A 193 12.51 2.48 -11.02
C LEU A 193 12.06 1.26 -10.20
N ILE A 194 12.92 0.76 -9.30
CA ILE A 194 12.61 -0.43 -8.48
C ILE A 194 11.40 -0.15 -7.60
N MET A 195 11.39 1.00 -6.92
CA MET A 195 10.28 1.42 -6.08
C MET A 195 9.04 1.81 -6.88
N GLY A 196 9.17 2.39 -8.08
CA GLY A 196 8.05 2.69 -8.96
C GLY A 196 7.33 1.43 -9.44
N VAL A 197 8.09 0.40 -9.85
CA VAL A 197 7.55 -0.92 -10.19
C VAL A 197 6.93 -1.56 -8.94
N TRP A 198 7.60 -1.50 -7.79
CA TRP A 198 7.08 -2.09 -6.57
C TRP A 198 5.75 -1.41 -6.15
N ASN A 199 5.69 -0.08 -6.12
CA ASN A 199 4.52 0.70 -5.70
C ASN A 199 3.27 0.43 -6.55
N SER A 200 3.43 -0.14 -7.74
CA SER A 200 2.33 -0.63 -8.56
C SER A 200 1.48 -1.69 -7.84
N HIS A 201 1.95 -2.27 -6.73
CA HIS A 201 1.15 -3.10 -5.82
C HIS A 201 -0.14 -2.37 -5.37
N THR A 202 -0.11 -1.03 -5.26
CA THR A 202 -1.23 -0.22 -4.78
C THR A 202 -2.38 -0.34 -5.76
N SER A 203 -2.08 -0.04 -7.03
CA SER A 203 -3.03 -0.16 -8.12
C SER A 203 -3.48 -1.59 -8.33
N VAL A 204 -2.57 -2.58 -8.31
CA VAL A 204 -2.93 -3.99 -8.47
C VAL A 204 -3.89 -4.46 -7.37
N GLY A 205 -3.61 -4.10 -6.12
CA GLY A 205 -4.50 -4.37 -5.00
C GLY A 205 -5.85 -3.70 -5.15
N ASN A 206 -5.89 -2.43 -5.55
CA ASN A 206 -7.14 -1.71 -5.80
C ASN A 206 -7.96 -2.35 -6.95
N ILE A 207 -7.33 -2.74 -8.06
CA ILE A 207 -7.99 -3.40 -9.19
C ILE A 207 -8.61 -4.72 -8.73
N LEU A 208 -7.84 -5.58 -8.07
CA LEU A 208 -8.34 -6.85 -7.55
C LEU A 208 -9.47 -6.64 -6.53
N GLY A 209 -9.34 -5.63 -5.66
CA GLY A 209 -10.35 -5.32 -4.65
C GLY A 209 -11.64 -4.84 -5.29
N SER A 210 -11.52 -4.06 -6.37
CA SER A 210 -12.66 -3.62 -7.16
C SER A 210 -13.40 -4.78 -7.84
N LEU A 211 -12.65 -5.70 -8.45
CA LEU A 211 -13.22 -6.84 -9.15
C LEU A 211 -13.92 -7.81 -8.20
N ILE A 212 -13.30 -8.13 -7.06
CA ILE A 212 -13.89 -9.01 -6.04
C ILE A 212 -15.13 -8.37 -5.43
N ALA A 213 -15.06 -7.09 -5.05
CA ALA A 213 -16.21 -6.41 -4.49
C ALA A 213 -17.34 -6.30 -5.52
N GLY A 214 -17.05 -5.90 -6.76
CA GLY A 214 -18.05 -5.78 -7.82
C GLY A 214 -18.79 -7.08 -8.16
N TYR A 215 -18.17 -8.25 -7.96
CA TYR A 215 -18.84 -9.53 -8.17
C TYR A 215 -19.90 -9.83 -7.10
N TRP A 216 -19.61 -9.50 -5.84
CA TRP A 216 -20.49 -9.81 -4.70
C TRP A 216 -21.40 -8.65 -4.29
N VAL A 217 -21.17 -7.44 -4.80
CA VAL A 217 -21.84 -6.22 -4.34
C VAL A 217 -23.36 -6.32 -4.46
N SER A 218 -23.87 -6.82 -5.59
CA SER A 218 -25.32 -6.88 -5.88
C SER A 218 -26.04 -8.10 -5.29
N THR A 219 -25.31 -9.10 -4.77
CA THR A 219 -25.90 -10.33 -4.22
C THR A 219 -25.78 -10.38 -2.70
N CYS A 220 -24.56 -10.39 -2.20
CA CYS A 220 -24.23 -10.47 -0.78
C CYS A 220 -23.03 -9.58 -0.51
N TRP A 221 -23.26 -8.28 -0.29
CA TRP A 221 -22.19 -7.30 -0.12
C TRP A 221 -21.23 -7.63 1.04
N GLY A 222 -21.65 -8.42 2.03
CA GLY A 222 -20.77 -8.93 3.08
C GLY A 222 -19.59 -9.76 2.56
N LEU A 223 -19.79 -10.53 1.48
CA LEU A 223 -18.72 -11.32 0.84
C LEU A 223 -17.65 -10.45 0.17
N SER A 224 -18.01 -9.24 -0.23
CA SER A 224 -17.07 -8.24 -0.76
C SER A 224 -15.98 -7.88 0.25
N PHE A 225 -16.19 -8.13 1.55
CA PHE A 225 -15.21 -7.91 2.62
C PHE A 225 -14.61 -9.22 3.14
N VAL A 226 -15.43 -10.26 3.29
CA VAL A 226 -14.97 -11.57 3.80
C VAL A 226 -13.93 -12.20 2.87
N VAL A 227 -14.13 -12.15 1.56
CA VAL A 227 -13.18 -12.74 0.59
C VAL A 227 -11.82 -12.02 0.60
N PRO A 228 -11.74 -10.69 0.47
CA PRO A 228 -10.47 -9.97 0.64
C PRO A 228 -9.82 -10.16 2.01
N GLY A 229 -10.62 -10.22 3.09
CA GLY A 229 -10.13 -10.50 4.44
C GLY A 229 -9.48 -11.88 4.56
N ALA A 230 -10.08 -12.90 3.96
CA ALA A 230 -9.52 -14.25 3.90
C ALA A 230 -8.22 -14.29 3.07
N ILE A 231 -8.18 -13.63 1.92
CA ILE A 231 -6.97 -13.53 1.09
C ILE A 231 -5.83 -12.88 1.87
N MET A 232 -6.13 -11.79 2.60
CA MET A 232 -5.15 -11.12 3.45
C MET A 232 -4.62 -12.02 4.57
N ALA A 233 -5.48 -12.79 5.22
CA ALA A 233 -5.05 -13.75 6.25
C ALA A 233 -4.17 -14.87 5.68
N VAL A 234 -4.52 -15.41 4.50
CA VAL A 234 -3.68 -16.39 3.79
C VAL A 234 -2.33 -15.79 3.41
N MET A 235 -2.30 -14.55 2.93
CA MET A 235 -1.04 -13.85 2.65
C MET A 235 -0.23 -13.59 3.94
N GLY A 236 -0.89 -13.36 5.08
CA GLY A 236 -0.26 -13.34 6.39
C GLY A 236 0.42 -14.67 6.74
N MET A 237 -0.21 -15.80 6.42
CA MET A 237 0.41 -17.12 6.58
C MET A 237 1.62 -17.31 5.66
N VAL A 238 1.52 -16.88 4.40
CA VAL A 238 2.64 -16.91 3.44
C VAL A 238 3.79 -16.02 3.93
N CYS A 239 3.49 -14.83 4.46
CA CYS A 239 4.47 -13.95 5.11
C CYS A 239 5.17 -14.68 6.26
N PHE A 240 4.39 -15.32 7.13
CA PHE A 240 4.92 -16.07 8.25
C PHE A 240 5.82 -17.22 7.80
N LEU A 241 5.57 -17.88 6.68
CA LEU A 241 6.38 -19.03 6.25
C LEU A 241 7.62 -18.62 5.44
N PHE A 242 7.52 -17.58 4.62
CA PHE A 242 8.49 -17.32 3.55
C PHE A 242 9.20 -15.96 3.60
N LEU A 243 8.82 -15.03 4.49
CA LEU A 243 9.48 -13.73 4.53
C LEU A 243 10.91 -13.85 5.09
N ILE A 244 11.88 -13.34 4.32
CA ILE A 244 13.29 -13.25 4.72
C ILE A 244 13.65 -11.79 4.95
N GLU A 245 13.94 -11.44 6.20
CA GLU A 245 14.15 -10.06 6.65
C GLU A 245 15.51 -9.50 6.22
N HIS A 246 16.58 -10.30 6.37
CA HIS A 246 17.92 -9.90 6.01
C HIS A 246 18.59 -10.89 5.05
N PRO A 247 19.36 -10.40 4.05
CA PRO A 247 20.13 -11.27 3.18
C PRO A 247 21.22 -12.07 3.94
N LYS A 248 21.59 -11.63 5.15
CA LYS A 248 22.56 -12.31 6.02
C LYS A 248 22.03 -13.63 6.58
N ASP A 249 20.72 -13.76 6.78
CA ASP A 249 20.10 -14.95 7.37
C ASP A 249 20.26 -16.18 6.45
N ILE A 250 20.26 -15.94 5.13
CA ILE A 250 20.50 -16.97 4.12
C ILE A 250 21.97 -17.41 4.13
N ARG A 251 22.90 -16.48 4.38
CA ARG A 251 24.35 -16.77 4.37
C ARG A 251 24.77 -17.62 5.55
N CYS A 252 24.26 -17.34 6.75
CA CYS A 252 24.53 -18.12 7.96
C CYS A 252 24.07 -19.58 7.84
N SER A 253 23.00 -19.83 7.07
CA SER A 253 22.48 -21.18 6.81
C SER A 253 23.35 -22.00 5.84
N SER A 254 24.22 -21.35 5.06
CA SER A 254 25.05 -21.97 4.01
C SER A 254 26.52 -22.14 4.36
N THR A 255 26.96 -21.69 5.53
CA THR A 255 28.22 -22.13 6.14
C THR A 255 27.93 -23.32 7.04
N PRO A 256 28.33 -24.56 6.67
CA PRO A 256 28.37 -25.63 7.64
C PRO A 256 29.29 -25.17 8.76
N SER A 257 28.78 -25.15 9.98
CA SER A 257 29.58 -24.94 11.18
C SER A 257 30.54 -26.11 11.32
N THR A 258 31.75 -25.98 10.75
CA THR A 258 32.91 -26.79 11.15
C THR A 258 33.39 -26.29 12.51
N HIS A 259 32.53 -26.41 13.53
CA HIS A 259 32.96 -26.28 14.92
C HIS A 259 33.54 -27.63 15.33
N SER A 260 34.86 -27.75 15.22
CA SER A 260 35.61 -28.75 15.99
C SER A 260 35.34 -28.48 17.47
N LYS A 261 34.68 -29.44 18.13
CA LYS A 261 34.53 -29.49 19.57
C LYS A 261 35.90 -29.86 20.16
N ASP A 262 36.65 -28.88 20.64
CA ASP A 262 37.62 -29.13 21.70
C ASP A 262 37.00 -28.71 23.03
N TYR A 263 36.70 -29.73 23.82
CA TYR A 263 36.41 -29.64 25.24
C TYR A 263 37.72 -29.31 25.98
N GLU A 264 37.77 -28.19 26.70
CA GLU A 264 38.58 -28.13 27.92
C GLU A 264 37.85 -27.36 29.03
N ASN A 265 37.88 -27.99 30.20
CA ASN A 265 37.23 -27.62 31.44
C ASN A 265 37.98 -26.50 32.18
N GLY A 266 37.23 -25.74 32.99
CA GLY A 266 37.69 -25.41 34.34
C GLY A 266 38.25 -24.00 34.59
N THR A 267 37.42 -23.18 35.24
CA THR A 267 37.75 -22.30 36.39
C THR A 267 38.84 -21.21 36.29
N ASN A 268 38.39 -20.00 36.64
CA ASN A 268 39.07 -18.88 37.34
C ASN A 268 39.62 -17.67 36.55
N ARG A 269 39.06 -16.51 36.94
CA ARG A 269 39.65 -15.17 37.16
C ARG A 269 40.45 -14.46 36.05
N PHE A 270 39.85 -13.36 35.59
CA PHE A 270 40.35 -11.97 35.64
C PHE A 270 41.83 -11.71 35.25
N ARG A 271 42.08 -11.11 34.08
CA ARG A 271 43.05 -10.00 33.94
C ARG A 271 42.99 -9.31 32.56
N ILE A 272 42.78 -8.00 32.58
CA ILE A 272 43.27 -7.10 31.51
C ILE A 272 44.79 -7.12 31.59
N GLN A 273 45.45 -7.62 30.54
CA GLN A 273 46.89 -7.42 30.34
C GLN A 273 47.13 -6.95 28.91
N LYS A 274 47.39 -5.65 28.81
CA LYS A 274 48.04 -5.01 27.67
C LYS A 274 49.49 -5.49 27.65
N GLN A 275 49.94 -6.15 26.59
CA GLN A 275 51.37 -6.34 26.35
C GLN A 275 51.70 -6.28 24.86
N ILE A 276 52.56 -5.32 24.56
CA ILE A 276 53.33 -5.13 23.32
C ILE A 276 54.29 -6.31 23.18
N LEU A 277 54.42 -6.90 21.97
CA LEU A 277 55.69 -7.04 21.22
C LEU A 277 55.53 -8.04 20.04
N ASN A 278 55.70 -7.51 18.83
CA ASN A 278 56.47 -8.04 17.69
C ASN A 278 56.59 -9.58 17.50
N GLU A 279 56.00 -10.12 16.43
CA GLU A 279 56.71 -11.11 15.61
C GLU A 279 56.26 -11.11 14.15
N LYS A 280 57.27 -11.22 13.30
CA LYS A 280 57.29 -11.16 11.83
C LYS A 280 56.76 -12.45 11.19
N ASN A 281 56.40 -12.32 9.91
CA ASN A 281 56.40 -13.32 8.82
C ASN A 281 55.11 -14.10 8.52
N LYS A 282 54.29 -13.54 7.62
CA LYS A 282 53.72 -14.28 6.48
C LYS A 282 53.55 -13.33 5.29
N PRO A 283 53.81 -13.75 4.04
CA PRO A 283 53.82 -12.85 2.89
C PRO A 283 52.40 -12.40 2.56
N LEU A 284 52.22 -11.09 2.40
CA LEU A 284 50.97 -10.46 1.99
C LEU A 284 50.87 -10.53 0.45
N ASP A 285 49.72 -10.99 -0.06
CA ASP A 285 49.42 -11.05 -1.49
C ASP A 285 49.43 -9.65 -2.14
N PRO A 286 49.95 -9.51 -3.38
CA PRO A 286 50.16 -8.22 -4.06
C PRO A 286 48.88 -7.48 -4.51
N GLU A 287 47.67 -7.97 -4.23
CA GLU A 287 46.42 -7.30 -4.60
C GLU A 287 45.83 -6.41 -3.49
N ALA A 288 46.26 -6.57 -2.23
CA ALA A 288 45.79 -5.75 -1.11
C ALA A 288 46.42 -4.34 -1.04
N GLN A 289 47.49 -4.10 -1.82
CA GLN A 289 48.26 -2.86 -1.77
C GLN A 289 47.72 -1.77 -2.71
N CYS A 290 46.82 -2.12 -3.64
CA CYS A 290 46.22 -1.16 -4.56
C CYS A 290 44.96 -0.46 -4.01
N LEU A 291 44.37 -0.97 -2.91
CA LEU A 291 43.20 -0.37 -2.25
C LEU A 291 43.54 0.58 -1.10
N LEU A 292 44.80 0.65 -0.67
CA LEU A 292 45.25 1.51 0.44
C LEU A 292 46.05 2.74 0.00
N LEU A 293 46.26 2.97 -1.30
CA LEU A 293 47.08 4.06 -1.83
C LEU A 293 46.33 5.16 -2.59
N SER A 294 44.99 5.23 -2.49
CA SER A 294 44.22 6.31 -3.13
C SER A 294 43.49 7.25 -2.16
N ASP A 295 43.94 7.33 -0.90
CA ASP A 295 43.57 8.43 0.00
C ASP A 295 44.75 9.39 0.13
N GLY A 296 44.84 10.31 -0.83
CA GLY A 296 45.92 11.27 -0.97
C GLY A 296 45.50 12.49 -1.78
N SER A 297 44.88 13.45 -1.10
CA SER A 297 44.81 14.89 -1.40
C SER A 297 44.65 15.35 -2.87
N SER A 298 43.47 15.84 -3.21
CA SER A 298 43.27 16.93 -4.20
C SER A 298 41.95 17.65 -3.90
N GLY A 299 42.02 18.95 -3.63
CA GLY A 299 40.88 19.77 -3.20
C GLY A 299 39.92 20.17 -4.30
N VAL A 300 38.70 20.59 -3.89
CA VAL A 300 37.93 21.78 -4.35
C VAL A 300 36.46 21.69 -3.89
N HIS A 301 36.04 22.70 -3.11
CA HIS A 301 34.71 23.26 -2.77
C HIS A 301 33.52 22.41 -2.23
N PRO A 302 32.74 22.96 -1.27
CA PRO A 302 31.92 22.20 -0.32
C PRO A 302 30.43 22.15 -0.71
N ASN A 303 29.80 20.98 -0.56
CA ASN A 303 28.37 20.89 -0.29
C ASN A 303 28.19 20.55 1.19
N HIS A 304 27.48 21.42 1.90
CA HIS A 304 27.24 21.40 3.34
C HIS A 304 26.72 20.03 3.82
N ILE A 305 27.60 19.21 4.40
CA ILE A 305 27.22 18.18 5.36
C ILE A 305 27.59 18.74 6.72
N ILE A 306 26.60 19.19 7.50
CA ILE A 306 26.81 19.54 8.90
C ILE A 306 26.94 18.22 9.66
N ILE A 307 28.16 17.73 9.81
CA ILE A 307 28.48 16.67 10.75
C ILE A 307 28.60 17.34 12.13
N LEU A 308 27.55 17.24 12.94
CA LEU A 308 27.65 17.57 14.36
C LEU A 308 28.49 16.47 15.03
N PRO A 309 29.61 16.81 15.69
CA PRO A 309 30.36 15.83 16.45
C PRO A 309 29.59 15.52 17.73
N ALA A 310 29.13 14.28 17.86
CA ALA A 310 28.68 13.75 19.14
C ALA A 310 29.92 13.37 19.96
N GLU A 311 30.16 14.09 21.06
CA GLU A 311 31.07 13.63 22.10
C GLU A 311 30.53 12.35 22.72
N GLY A 312 31.35 11.28 22.72
CA GLY A 312 31.13 10.08 23.53
C GLY A 312 30.59 8.88 22.74
N GLY A 313 31.45 7.86 22.59
CA GLY A 313 31.22 6.65 21.81
C GLY A 313 29.92 5.87 22.03
N SER A 314 29.49 5.25 20.92
CA SER A 314 28.58 4.11 20.76
C SER A 314 27.07 4.41 20.61
N ALA A 315 26.52 3.86 19.52
CA ALA A 315 25.17 3.95 18.96
C ALA A 315 24.82 5.27 18.23
N MET A 316 24.49 5.17 16.93
CA MET A 316 23.82 6.25 16.21
C MET A 316 22.50 6.54 16.93
N ALA A 317 22.40 7.71 17.58
CA ALA A 317 21.15 8.13 18.20
C ALA A 317 20.06 8.28 17.14
N ALA A 318 18.92 7.62 17.34
CA ALA A 318 17.76 7.77 16.48
C ALA A 318 17.35 9.24 16.40
N ILE A 319 17.09 9.72 15.19
CA ILE A 319 16.67 11.11 14.95
C ILE A 319 15.29 11.31 15.60
N SER A 320 15.18 12.26 16.53
CA SER A 320 13.89 12.66 17.10
C SER A 320 12.98 13.24 16.01
N PHE A 321 11.66 13.14 16.16
CA PHE A 321 10.67 13.67 15.22
C PHE A 321 10.92 15.16 14.87
N THR A 322 11.27 15.98 15.86
CA THR A 322 11.62 17.39 15.66
C THR A 322 12.92 17.56 14.88
N GLY A 323 13.86 16.62 15.03
CA GLY A 323 15.08 16.56 14.23
C GLY A 323 14.79 16.23 12.76
N ALA A 324 13.87 15.29 12.50
CA ALA A 324 13.45 14.93 11.15
C ALA A 324 12.76 16.10 10.42
N LEU A 325 11.93 16.89 11.12
CA LEU A 325 11.29 18.09 10.55
C LEU A 325 12.27 19.21 10.17
N ARG A 326 13.47 19.22 10.75
CA ARG A 326 14.51 20.21 10.43
C ARG A 326 15.34 19.84 9.21
N ILE A 327 15.17 18.64 8.64
CA ILE A 327 15.86 18.22 7.43
C ILE A 327 15.29 19.01 6.24
N PRO A 328 16.12 19.71 5.46
CA PRO A 328 15.66 20.49 4.32
C PRO A 328 14.99 19.58 3.28
N GLY A 329 13.80 19.95 2.81
CA GLY A 329 13.00 19.16 1.86
C GLY A 329 11.91 18.31 2.51
N VAL A 330 12.03 17.91 3.78
CA VAL A 330 11.04 17.03 4.43
C VAL A 330 9.68 17.70 4.51
N VAL A 331 9.61 18.98 4.90
CA VAL A 331 8.33 19.70 5.03
C VAL A 331 7.68 19.92 3.66
N GLU A 332 8.47 20.31 2.66
CA GLU A 332 8.01 20.58 1.30
C GLU A 332 7.44 19.31 0.65
N PHE A 333 8.18 18.20 0.72
CA PHE A 333 7.70 16.92 0.20
C PHE A 333 6.54 16.35 1.01
N SER A 334 6.48 16.58 2.32
CA SER A 334 5.34 16.17 3.16
C SER A 334 4.06 16.93 2.78
N LEU A 335 4.14 18.24 2.53
CA LEU A 335 3.00 19.03 2.05
C LEU A 335 2.59 18.62 0.64
N CYS A 336 3.56 18.38 -0.25
CA CYS A 336 3.29 17.86 -1.59
C CYS A 336 2.57 16.49 -1.52
N LEU A 337 3.04 15.60 -0.66
CA LEU A 337 2.44 14.30 -0.42
C LEU A 337 1.02 14.44 0.15
N LEU A 338 0.77 15.39 1.06
CA LEU A 338 -0.56 15.65 1.60
C LEU A 338 -1.57 15.93 0.48
N PHE A 339 -1.25 16.88 -0.42
CA PHE A 339 -2.14 17.24 -1.53
C PHE A 339 -2.26 16.11 -2.57
N ALA A 340 -1.15 15.48 -2.96
CA ALA A 340 -1.19 14.35 -3.89
C ALA A 340 -2.01 13.18 -3.34
N LYS A 341 -1.87 12.90 -2.03
CA LYS A 341 -2.63 11.85 -1.34
C LYS A 341 -4.11 12.22 -1.23
N LEU A 342 -4.45 13.47 -0.95
CA LEU A 342 -5.83 13.96 -0.94
C LEU A 342 -6.52 13.67 -2.27
N VAL A 343 -5.92 14.08 -3.39
CA VAL A 343 -6.48 13.84 -4.73
C VAL A 343 -6.60 12.33 -5.00
N SER A 344 -5.52 11.57 -4.74
CA SER A 344 -5.52 10.11 -4.97
C SER A 344 -6.60 9.38 -4.17
N TYR A 345 -6.83 9.77 -2.92
CA TYR A 345 -7.79 9.12 -2.03
C TYR A 345 -9.24 9.51 -2.38
N THR A 346 -9.47 10.73 -2.85
CA THR A 346 -10.76 11.11 -3.43
C THR A 346 -11.11 10.19 -4.60
N PHE A 347 -10.19 9.97 -5.53
CA PHE A 347 -10.41 9.02 -6.62
C PHE A 347 -10.55 7.57 -6.13
N LEU A 348 -9.80 7.14 -5.12
CA LEU A 348 -9.89 5.78 -4.59
C LEU A 348 -11.26 5.47 -3.98
N PHE A 349 -11.79 6.39 -3.17
CA PHE A 349 -12.98 6.20 -2.33
C PHE A 349 -14.29 6.68 -2.94
N TRP A 350 -14.24 7.69 -3.83
CA TRP A 350 -15.43 8.37 -4.33
C TRP A 350 -15.62 8.23 -5.83
N LEU A 351 -14.60 7.83 -6.60
CA LEU A 351 -14.75 7.65 -8.05
C LEU A 351 -15.85 6.64 -8.43
N PRO A 352 -15.94 5.43 -7.82
CA PRO A 352 -17.00 4.49 -8.16
C PRO A 352 -18.39 5.08 -7.89
N LEU A 353 -18.57 5.69 -6.71
CA LEU A 353 -19.83 6.33 -6.32
C LEU A 353 -20.20 7.50 -7.26
N TYR A 354 -19.22 8.31 -7.66
CA TYR A 354 -19.43 9.39 -8.63
C TYR A 354 -19.92 8.87 -9.98
N ILE A 355 -19.30 7.81 -10.51
CA ILE A 355 -19.69 7.20 -11.79
C ILE A 355 -21.09 6.59 -11.69
N THR A 356 -21.41 5.90 -10.58
CA THR A 356 -22.76 5.37 -10.32
C THR A 356 -23.82 6.47 -10.33
N ASN A 357 -23.55 7.61 -9.69
CA ASN A 357 -24.52 8.69 -9.57
C ASN A 357 -24.69 9.52 -10.84
N VAL A 358 -23.61 9.75 -11.60
CA VAL A 358 -23.64 10.62 -12.79
C VAL A 358 -24.11 9.88 -14.04
N ASP A 359 -23.65 8.65 -14.24
CA ASP A 359 -23.97 7.87 -15.44
C ASP A 359 -25.11 6.86 -15.20
N HIS A 360 -25.72 6.86 -14.01
CA HIS A 360 -26.72 5.88 -13.55
C HIS A 360 -26.30 4.43 -13.82
N LEU A 361 -24.99 4.18 -13.78
CA LEU A 361 -24.41 2.86 -14.01
C LEU A 361 -24.51 2.01 -12.75
N ASP A 362 -24.84 0.74 -12.95
CA ASP A 362 -24.82 -0.26 -11.89
C ASP A 362 -23.47 -0.28 -11.14
N ALA A 363 -23.51 -0.53 -9.83
CA ALA A 363 -22.35 -0.46 -8.94
C ALA A 363 -21.20 -1.38 -9.41
N GLN A 364 -21.53 -2.52 -10.02
CA GLN A 364 -20.54 -3.42 -10.62
C GLN A 364 -19.79 -2.74 -11.77
N LYS A 365 -20.51 -2.12 -12.71
CA LYS A 365 -19.92 -1.48 -13.90
C LYS A 365 -19.08 -0.26 -13.51
N ALA A 366 -19.58 0.55 -12.57
CA ALA A 366 -18.85 1.71 -12.04
C ALA A 366 -17.56 1.28 -11.32
N GLY A 367 -17.61 0.18 -10.55
CA GLY A 367 -16.44 -0.44 -9.93
C GLY A 367 -15.38 -0.83 -10.96
N VAL A 368 -15.76 -1.52 -12.05
CA VAL A 368 -14.86 -1.90 -13.14
C VAL A 368 -14.30 -0.67 -13.85
N LEU A 369 -15.11 0.33 -14.17
CA LEU A 369 -14.64 1.55 -14.86
C LEU A 369 -13.62 2.33 -14.01
N SER A 370 -13.81 2.36 -12.68
CA SER A 370 -12.88 3.01 -11.76
C SER A 370 -11.47 2.39 -11.77
N THR A 371 -11.33 1.11 -12.15
CA THR A 371 -10.03 0.43 -12.21
C THR A 371 -9.09 1.02 -13.27
N LEU A 372 -9.63 1.71 -14.28
CA LEU A 372 -8.82 2.38 -15.29
C LEU A 372 -7.91 3.45 -14.70
N PHE A 373 -8.36 4.14 -13.65
CA PHE A 373 -7.52 5.09 -12.92
C PHE A 373 -6.31 4.39 -12.29
N ASP A 374 -6.54 3.23 -11.66
CA ASP A 374 -5.48 2.42 -11.06
C ASP A 374 -4.51 1.87 -12.13
N VAL A 375 -5.01 1.44 -13.29
CA VAL A 375 -4.19 1.01 -14.44
C VAL A 375 -3.30 2.14 -14.93
N GLY A 376 -3.86 3.34 -15.11
CA GLY A 376 -3.09 4.54 -15.44
C GLY A 376 -1.99 4.81 -14.39
N GLY A 377 -2.33 4.62 -13.12
CA GLY A 377 -1.39 4.78 -12.01
C GLY A 377 -0.19 3.83 -12.03
N ILE A 378 -0.35 2.60 -12.52
CA ILE A 378 0.77 1.65 -12.72
C ILE A 378 1.78 2.23 -13.71
N PHE A 379 1.30 2.63 -14.89
CA PHE A 379 2.15 3.21 -15.93
C PHE A 379 2.78 4.52 -15.46
N GLY A 380 2.02 5.38 -14.79
CA GLY A 380 2.49 6.64 -14.23
C GLY A 380 3.58 6.47 -13.18
N GLY A 381 3.43 5.52 -12.25
CA GLY A 381 4.43 5.21 -11.22
C GLY A 381 5.76 4.72 -11.81
N ILE A 382 5.69 3.80 -12.77
CA ILE A 382 6.88 3.26 -13.45
C ILE A 382 7.57 4.36 -14.28
N LEU A 383 6.79 5.16 -15.02
CA LEU A 383 7.31 6.25 -15.84
C LEU A 383 7.95 7.34 -14.98
N ALA A 384 7.30 7.74 -13.88
CA ALA A 384 7.84 8.70 -12.92
C ALA A 384 9.16 8.21 -12.34
N GLY A 385 9.24 6.94 -11.93
CA GLY A 385 10.46 6.31 -11.45
C GLY A 385 11.59 6.31 -12.49
N LEU A 386 11.28 5.95 -13.73
CA LEU A 386 12.25 5.92 -14.84
C LEU A 386 12.77 7.33 -15.18
N ILE A 387 11.88 8.31 -15.32
CA ILE A 387 12.24 9.70 -15.65
C ILE A 387 13.08 10.30 -14.51
N SER A 388 12.65 10.08 -13.27
CA SER A 388 13.36 10.56 -12.08
C SER A 388 14.77 9.99 -11.99
N ASP A 389 14.94 8.68 -12.23
CA ASP A 389 16.26 8.04 -12.21
C ASP A 389 17.16 8.50 -13.36
N ARG A 390 16.61 8.85 -14.53
CA ARG A 390 17.39 9.36 -15.68
C ARG A 390 17.81 10.82 -15.51
N LEU A 391 16.95 11.64 -14.92
CA LEU A 391 17.20 13.08 -14.76
C LEU A 391 17.93 13.41 -13.46
N GLU A 392 18.02 12.46 -12.52
CA GLU A 392 18.52 12.65 -11.14
C GLU A 392 17.83 13.80 -10.39
N LYS A 393 16.68 14.26 -10.88
CA LYS A 393 15.92 15.42 -10.40
C LYS A 393 14.50 15.02 -10.01
N ARG A 394 14.37 14.33 -8.88
CA ARG A 394 13.10 13.76 -8.42
C ARG A 394 12.01 14.83 -8.20
N ALA A 395 12.39 15.98 -7.63
CA ALA A 395 11.48 17.11 -7.39
C ALA A 395 10.87 17.67 -8.68
N SER A 396 11.69 17.82 -9.72
CA SER A 396 11.26 18.37 -11.02
C SER A 396 10.30 17.42 -11.72
N THR A 397 10.53 16.10 -11.66
CA THR A 397 9.62 15.10 -12.22
C THR A 397 8.26 15.14 -11.53
N CYS A 398 8.21 15.18 -10.19
CA CYS A 398 6.95 15.33 -9.44
C CYS A 398 6.23 16.63 -9.80
N GLY A 399 6.95 17.75 -9.81
CA GLY A 399 6.38 19.07 -10.09
C GLY A 399 5.74 19.15 -11.48
N LEU A 400 6.42 18.62 -12.51
CA LEU A 400 5.90 18.60 -13.88
C LEU A 400 4.62 17.75 -13.98
N MET A 401 4.63 16.54 -13.42
CA MET A 401 3.47 15.66 -13.47
C MET A 401 2.26 16.24 -12.72
N LEU A 402 2.47 16.87 -11.56
CA LEU A 402 1.39 17.53 -10.82
C LEU A 402 0.87 18.78 -11.53
N LEU A 403 1.73 19.55 -12.19
CA LEU A 403 1.33 20.71 -12.98
C LEU A 403 0.44 20.29 -14.17
N LEU A 404 0.77 19.16 -14.81
CA LEU A 404 -0.06 18.57 -15.87
C LEU A 404 -1.34 17.92 -15.34
N ALA A 405 -1.35 17.43 -14.09
CA ALA A 405 -2.52 16.81 -13.49
C ALA A 405 -3.68 17.82 -13.29
N ALA A 406 -3.38 19.06 -12.87
CA ALA A 406 -4.40 20.08 -12.61
C ALA A 406 -5.33 20.38 -13.81
N PRO A 407 -4.83 20.72 -15.03
CA PRO A 407 -5.69 20.93 -16.19
C PRO A 407 -6.37 19.63 -16.63
N THR A 408 -5.70 18.48 -16.53
CA THR A 408 -6.28 17.18 -16.91
C THR A 408 -7.52 16.86 -16.07
N LEU A 409 -7.46 17.09 -14.75
CA LEU A 409 -8.60 16.87 -13.85
C LEU A 409 -9.75 17.85 -14.09
N TYR A 410 -9.44 19.11 -14.42
CA TYR A 410 -10.47 20.09 -14.79
C TYR A 410 -11.20 19.68 -16.08
N ILE A 411 -10.43 19.28 -17.10
CA ILE A 411 -10.94 18.81 -18.38
C ILE A 411 -11.72 17.49 -18.24
N PHE A 412 -11.36 16.62 -17.29
CA PHE A 412 -12.08 15.38 -17.02
C PHE A 412 -13.57 15.63 -16.73
N SER A 413 -13.89 16.69 -15.96
CA SER A 413 -15.28 17.00 -15.59
C SER A 413 -16.17 17.44 -16.76
N THR A 414 -15.58 17.99 -17.83
CA THR A 414 -16.29 18.43 -19.03
C THR A 414 -16.32 17.35 -20.10
N ILE A 415 -15.21 16.63 -20.30
CA ILE A 415 -15.08 15.58 -21.32
C ILE A 415 -15.79 14.28 -20.91
N SER A 416 -15.95 13.99 -19.62
CA SER A 416 -16.65 12.77 -19.17
C SER A 416 -18.07 12.66 -19.73
N LYS A 417 -18.72 13.80 -20.00
CA LYS A 417 -20.06 13.88 -20.58
C LYS A 417 -20.11 13.58 -22.09
N MET A 418 -18.96 13.54 -22.78
CA MET A 418 -18.87 13.40 -24.23
C MET A 418 -18.81 11.93 -24.70
N GLY A 419 -18.63 10.97 -23.79
CA GLY A 419 -18.66 9.54 -24.10
C GLY A 419 -17.73 8.67 -23.26
N LEU A 420 -17.95 7.35 -23.32
CA LEU A 420 -17.21 6.34 -22.55
C LEU A 420 -15.73 6.24 -22.94
N GLU A 421 -15.41 6.38 -24.23
CA GLU A 421 -14.03 6.32 -24.73
C GLU A 421 -13.20 7.50 -24.21
N ALA A 422 -13.76 8.70 -24.25
CA ALA A 422 -13.09 9.91 -23.75
C ALA A 422 -12.89 9.84 -22.23
N THR A 423 -13.88 9.32 -21.48
CA THR A 423 -13.77 9.04 -20.05
C THR A 423 -12.65 8.04 -19.75
N THR A 424 -12.53 6.98 -20.55
CA THR A 424 -11.49 5.96 -20.41
C THR A 424 -10.08 6.55 -20.56
N VAL A 425 -9.85 7.33 -21.61
CA VAL A 425 -8.54 7.97 -21.86
C VAL A 425 -8.20 8.95 -20.74
N MET A 426 -9.17 9.75 -20.30
CA MET A 426 -8.94 10.74 -19.25
C MET A 426 -8.71 10.11 -17.87
N LEU A 427 -9.37 8.99 -17.54
CA LEU A 427 -9.11 8.24 -16.30
C LEU A 427 -7.70 7.65 -16.28
N LEU A 428 -7.26 7.07 -17.40
CA LEU A 428 -5.89 6.54 -17.54
C LEU A 428 -4.85 7.67 -17.37
N LEU A 429 -5.05 8.79 -18.05
CA LEU A 429 -4.13 9.93 -17.99
C LEU A 429 -4.10 10.57 -16.60
N SER A 430 -5.26 10.78 -15.99
CA SER A 430 -5.37 11.32 -14.63
C SER A 430 -4.71 10.38 -13.60
N GLY A 431 -4.95 9.07 -13.74
CA GLY A 431 -4.32 8.05 -12.92
C GLY A 431 -2.80 8.09 -13.02
N ALA A 432 -2.26 8.20 -14.23
CA ALA A 432 -0.82 8.26 -14.48
C ALA A 432 -0.17 9.52 -13.88
N LEU A 433 -0.78 10.68 -14.07
CA LEU A 433 -0.24 11.97 -13.62
C LEU A 433 -0.35 12.18 -12.10
N VAL A 434 -1.38 11.63 -11.45
CA VAL A 434 -1.59 11.75 -10.01
C VAL A 434 -0.83 10.68 -9.23
N SER A 435 -0.90 9.42 -9.67
CA SER A 435 -0.29 8.30 -8.93
C SER A 435 1.24 8.28 -9.06
N GLY A 436 1.78 8.82 -10.15
CA GLY A 436 3.24 8.89 -10.37
C GLY A 436 3.98 9.67 -9.28
N PRO A 437 3.65 10.96 -9.05
CA PRO A 437 4.20 11.77 -7.97
C PRO A 437 3.94 11.18 -6.59
N TYR A 438 2.73 10.64 -6.36
CA TYR A 438 2.41 9.95 -5.12
C TYR A 438 3.38 8.79 -4.86
N ALA A 439 3.57 7.91 -5.84
CA ALA A 439 4.49 6.77 -5.75
C ALA A 439 5.94 7.21 -5.53
N LEU A 440 6.40 8.23 -6.27
CA LEU A 440 7.79 8.67 -6.22
C LEU A 440 8.13 9.32 -4.87
N ILE A 441 7.21 10.15 -4.34
CA ILE A 441 7.42 10.84 -3.06
C ILE A 441 7.39 9.85 -1.89
N THR A 442 6.42 8.92 -1.88
CA THR A 442 6.28 7.97 -0.76
C THR A 442 7.41 6.96 -0.68
N THR A 443 8.07 6.65 -1.80
CA THR A 443 9.08 5.58 -1.85
C THR A 443 10.50 6.08 -2.06
N ALA A 444 10.77 6.67 -3.22
CA ALA A 444 12.13 7.00 -3.62
C ALA A 444 12.60 8.25 -2.86
N VAL A 445 11.81 9.33 -2.86
CA VAL A 445 12.20 10.58 -2.19
C VAL A 445 12.32 10.38 -0.68
N SER A 446 11.36 9.70 -0.06
CA SER A 446 11.39 9.41 1.38
C SER A 446 12.56 8.53 1.82
N ALA A 447 13.09 7.67 0.93
CA ALA A 447 14.25 6.84 1.22
C ALA A 447 15.59 7.57 1.04
N ASP A 448 15.58 8.71 0.33
CA ASP A 448 16.75 9.53 0.07
C ASP A 448 16.92 10.66 1.10
N LEU A 449 15.80 11.18 1.64
CA LEU A 449 15.74 12.06 2.81
C LEU A 449 16.06 11.27 4.09
#